data_AF-K1WRE5-F1
#
_entry.id   AF-K1WRE5-F1
#
_cell.length_a   1.000
_cell.length_b   1.000
_cell.length_c   1.000
_cell.angle_alpha   90.00
_cell.angle_beta   90.00
_cell.angle_gamma   90.00
#
_symmetry.space_group_name_H-M   'P 1'
#
loop_
_entity.id
_entity.type
_entity.pdbx_description
1 polymer ?
#
loop_
_entity_poly.entity_id
_entity_poly.type
_entity_poly.pdbx_seq_one_letter_code
_entity_poly.pdbx_strand_id
1 'polypeptide(L)'
;MLFPSPQNEKKKTVVLAGAGLSTAAGIPDSRTPGAGLYVSLLSSPSAPGSELPFPEAQFELSFFRMNPHRSTRVRERCFPISLIRGPGPGKPRIALLAMLWREGFLGNGALQYVDGLEAQAGILERMFVQAHGGFDQPALCELPV
;
A
#
# COMPACT_ATOMS: atom_id res chain seq x y z
N MET A 1 2.26 21.91 0.66
CA MET A 1 2.82 22.58 -0.54
C MET A 1 2.97 21.53 -1.62
N LEU A 2 2.32 21.70 -2.78
CA LEU A 2 2.50 20.82 -3.94
C LEU A 2 3.68 21.32 -4.77
N PHE A 3 4.59 20.45 -5.20
CA PHE A 3 5.68 20.86 -6.07
C PHE A 3 5.15 21.12 -7.50
N PRO A 4 5.48 22.25 -8.13
CA PRO A 4 5.12 22.49 -9.52
C PRO A 4 5.74 21.43 -10.43
N SER A 5 5.09 21.15 -11.56
CA SER A 5 5.65 20.23 -12.56
C SER A 5 7.00 20.77 -13.06
N PRO A 6 8.09 19.98 -12.99
CA PRO A 6 9.37 20.37 -13.60
C PRO A 6 9.18 20.64 -15.09
N GLN A 7 9.80 21.70 -15.61
CA GLN A 7 9.72 22.14 -17.00
C GLN A 7 10.63 21.33 -17.96
N ASN A 8 11.06 20.13 -17.56
CA ASN A 8 12.04 19.36 -18.32
C ASN A 8 11.37 18.47 -19.37
N GLU A 9 11.78 18.61 -20.63
CA GLU A 9 11.20 17.96 -21.83
C GLU A 9 11.37 16.42 -21.89
N LYS A 10 11.98 15.79 -20.87
CA LYS A 10 12.36 14.37 -20.88
C LYS A 10 11.89 13.59 -19.65
N LYS A 11 10.60 13.70 -19.31
CA LYS A 11 9.94 12.78 -18.36
C LYS A 11 9.70 11.40 -19.02
N LYS A 12 10.74 10.57 -19.12
CA LYS A 12 10.67 9.23 -19.77
C LYS A 12 10.65 8.06 -18.80
N THR A 13 10.72 8.30 -17.49
CA THR A 13 10.83 7.23 -16.49
C THR A 13 9.47 6.91 -15.90
N VAL A 14 9.15 5.62 -15.86
CA VAL A 14 7.99 5.07 -15.15
C VAL A 14 8.49 4.25 -13.96
N VAL A 15 7.94 4.49 -12.78
CA VAL A 15 8.22 3.67 -11.60
C VAL A 15 7.12 2.62 -11.45
N LEU A 16 7.53 1.35 -11.34
CA LEU A 16 6.67 0.25 -10.92
C LEU A 16 7.13 -0.20 -9.54
N ALA A 17 6.29 -0.08 -8.53
CA ALA A 17 6.68 -0.39 -7.16
C ALA A 17 5.64 -1.26 -6.44
N GLY A 18 6.17 -2.22 -5.68
CA GLY A 18 5.39 -3.08 -4.79
C GLY A 18 5.75 -2.87 -3.32
N ALA A 19 5.15 -3.67 -2.44
CA ALA A 19 5.30 -3.55 -0.98
C ALA A 19 6.76 -3.62 -0.49
N GLY A 20 7.66 -4.24 -1.27
CA GLY A 20 9.10 -4.28 -1.01
C GLY A 20 9.73 -2.90 -0.78
N LEU A 21 9.22 -1.86 -1.46
CA LEU A 21 9.67 -0.48 -1.29
C LEU A 21 9.35 0.08 0.12
N SER A 22 8.35 -0.49 0.81
CA SER A 22 7.90 -0.09 2.14
C SER A 22 8.54 -0.91 3.28
N THR A 23 9.31 -1.96 2.98
CA THR A 23 9.93 -2.84 4.00
C THR A 23 10.91 -2.11 4.93
N ALA A 24 11.72 -1.19 4.39
CA ALA A 24 12.62 -0.35 5.17
C ALA A 24 11.88 0.59 6.14
N ALA A 25 10.57 0.81 5.94
CA ALA A 25 9.72 1.58 6.82
C ALA A 25 9.08 0.74 7.95
N GLY A 26 9.44 -0.54 8.06
CA GLY A 26 8.83 -1.47 9.01
C GLY A 26 7.43 -1.95 8.60
N ILE A 27 6.99 -1.66 7.37
CA ILE A 27 5.76 -2.22 6.80
C ILE A 27 6.14 -3.55 6.14
N PRO A 28 5.62 -4.69 6.58
CA PRO A 28 5.98 -5.98 6.00
C PRO A 28 5.54 -6.03 4.53
N ASP A 29 6.36 -6.67 3.68
CA ASP A 29 5.91 -7.03 2.35
C ASP A 29 4.94 -8.23 2.44
N SER A 30 4.41 -8.67 1.30
CA SER A 30 3.47 -9.79 1.29
C SER A 30 4.15 -11.14 1.55
N ARG A 31 5.33 -11.37 0.95
CA ARG A 31 5.84 -12.73 0.68
C ARG A 31 7.20 -13.06 1.29
N THR A 32 7.87 -12.14 1.99
CA THR A 32 9.18 -12.43 2.60
C THR A 32 9.05 -13.59 3.59
N PRO A 33 9.83 -14.68 3.46
CA PRO A 33 9.80 -15.78 4.41
C PRO A 33 10.10 -15.31 5.85
N GLY A 34 9.30 -15.76 6.81
CA GLY A 34 9.46 -15.45 8.23
C GLY A 34 9.01 -14.05 8.68
N ALA A 35 8.91 -13.07 7.77
CA ALA A 35 8.55 -11.68 8.11
C ALA A 35 7.38 -11.08 7.32
N GLY A 36 7.01 -11.70 6.20
CA GLY A 36 5.96 -11.23 5.31
C GLY A 36 4.56 -11.39 5.92
N LEU A 37 3.64 -10.57 5.43
CA LEU A 37 2.24 -10.54 5.87
C LEU A 37 1.57 -11.92 5.78
N TYR A 38 1.83 -12.68 4.71
CA TYR A 38 1.20 -13.98 4.49
C TYR A 38 1.52 -14.99 5.58
N VAL A 39 2.77 -15.04 6.04
CA VAL A 39 3.17 -15.89 7.18
C VAL A 39 2.45 -15.45 8.45
N SER A 40 2.42 -14.14 8.69
CA SER A 40 1.74 -13.53 9.87
C SER A 40 0.25 -13.85 9.92
N LEU A 41 -0.43 -13.89 8.78
CA LEU A 41 -1.85 -14.18 8.64
C LEU A 41 -2.19 -15.63 8.96
N LEU A 42 -1.37 -16.57 8.49
CA LEU A 42 -1.54 -18.00 8.77
C LEU A 42 -1.25 -18.34 10.23
N SER A 43 -0.29 -17.66 10.85
CA SER A 43 0.09 -17.88 12.25
C SER A 43 -0.82 -17.19 13.28
N SER A 44 -1.79 -16.37 12.84
CA SER A 44 -2.63 -15.61 13.77
C SER A 44 -3.70 -16.52 14.40
N PRO A 45 -3.82 -16.57 15.75
CA PRO A 45 -4.87 -17.32 16.40
C PRO A 45 -6.24 -16.83 15.92
N SER A 46 -7.06 -17.79 15.54
CA SER A 46 -8.35 -17.60 14.86
C SER A 46 -9.43 -18.26 15.70
N ALA A 47 -10.66 -17.71 15.73
CA ALA A 47 -11.79 -18.46 16.27
C ALA A 47 -11.97 -19.77 15.46
N PRO A 48 -12.38 -20.88 16.08
CA PRO A 48 -12.62 -22.14 15.37
C PRO A 48 -13.52 -21.92 14.15
N GLY A 49 -13.11 -22.43 12.98
CA GLY A 49 -13.86 -22.27 11.73
C GLY A 49 -13.70 -20.92 11.02
N SER A 50 -12.85 -20.03 11.52
CA SER A 50 -12.54 -18.77 10.84
C SER A 50 -11.22 -18.78 10.07
N GLU A 51 -10.44 -19.87 10.15
CA GLU A 51 -9.08 -20.02 9.60
C GLU A 51 -8.98 -19.69 8.11
N LEU A 52 -7.84 -19.14 7.70
CA LEU A 52 -7.54 -18.92 6.28
C LEU A 52 -7.08 -20.24 5.66
N PRO A 53 -7.68 -20.70 4.55
CA PRO A 53 -7.21 -21.89 3.84
C PRO A 53 -5.83 -21.67 3.21
N PHE A 54 -5.56 -20.42 2.80
CA PHE A 54 -4.30 -19.92 2.27
C PHE A 54 -4.27 -18.39 2.50
N PRO A 55 -3.10 -17.75 2.55
CA PRO A 55 -2.98 -16.37 3.01
C PRO A 55 -3.66 -15.36 2.07
N GLU A 56 -3.71 -15.65 0.77
CA GLU A 56 -4.35 -14.80 -0.24
C GLU A 56 -5.87 -14.73 -0.07
N ALA A 57 -6.51 -15.75 0.54
CA ALA A 57 -7.96 -15.77 0.77
C ALA A 57 -8.42 -14.54 1.57
N GLN A 58 -7.54 -13.95 2.39
CA GLN A 58 -7.80 -12.71 3.12
C GLN A 58 -8.22 -11.54 2.21
N PHE A 59 -7.77 -11.54 0.95
CA PHE A 59 -8.01 -10.51 -0.06
C PHE A 59 -9.00 -10.94 -1.14
N GLU A 60 -9.58 -12.14 -1.04
CA GLU A 60 -10.60 -12.59 -1.98
C GLU A 60 -11.98 -12.06 -1.60
N LEU A 61 -12.74 -11.61 -2.61
CA LEU A 61 -14.10 -11.11 -2.41
C LEU A 61 -15.05 -12.19 -1.88
N SER A 62 -14.90 -13.42 -2.36
CA SER A 62 -15.65 -14.60 -1.90
C SER A 62 -15.49 -14.80 -0.39
N PHE A 63 -14.26 -14.74 0.10
CA PHE A 63 -13.96 -14.85 1.53
C PHE A 63 -14.45 -13.64 2.32
N PHE A 64 -14.28 -12.43 1.79
CA PHE A 64 -14.82 -11.20 2.40
C PHE A 64 -16.33 -11.31 2.63
N ARG A 65 -17.10 -11.81 1.65
CA ARG A 65 -18.55 -12.02 1.78
C ARG A 65 -18.90 -13.01 2.89
N MET A 66 -18.09 -14.05 3.09
CA MET A 66 -18.31 -15.04 4.15
C MET A 66 -17.90 -14.54 5.53
N ASN A 67 -16.81 -13.77 5.62
CA ASN A 67 -16.23 -13.33 6.90
C ASN A 67 -15.63 -11.91 6.82
N PRO A 68 -16.47 -10.86 6.72
CA PRO A 68 -16.00 -9.49 6.52
C PRO A 68 -15.22 -8.95 7.73
N HIS A 69 -15.54 -9.42 8.94
CA HIS A 69 -14.82 -9.05 10.16
C HIS A 69 -13.37 -9.52 10.13
N ARG A 70 -13.11 -10.75 9.65
CA ARG A 70 -11.74 -11.23 9.48
C ARG A 70 -11.04 -10.45 8.37
N SER A 71 -11.69 -10.27 7.22
CA SER A 71 -11.10 -9.55 6.09
C SER A 71 -10.69 -8.11 6.43
N THR A 72 -11.46 -7.42 7.26
CA THR A 72 -11.18 -6.02 7.64
C THR A 72 -10.08 -5.87 8.69
N ARG A 73 -9.87 -6.85 9.57
CA ARG A 73 -8.82 -6.82 10.61
C ARG A 73 -7.38 -6.75 10.07
N VAL A 74 -7.13 -7.22 8.84
CA VAL A 74 -5.78 -7.13 8.23
C VAL A 74 -5.28 -5.69 8.11
N ARG A 75 -6.18 -4.71 8.07
CA ARG A 75 -5.85 -3.29 8.07
C ARG A 75 -4.99 -2.92 9.28
N GLU A 76 -5.29 -3.44 10.47
CA GLU A 76 -4.52 -3.15 11.69
C GLU A 76 -3.06 -3.62 11.58
N ARG A 77 -2.82 -4.68 10.78
CA ARG A 77 -1.51 -5.30 10.60
C ARG A 77 -0.70 -4.68 9.46
N CYS A 78 -1.39 -4.22 8.42
CA CYS A 78 -0.77 -3.55 7.27
C CYS A 78 -0.59 -2.04 7.50
N PHE A 79 -1.44 -1.44 8.34
CA PHE A 79 -1.51 -0.01 8.63
C PHE A 79 -1.49 0.25 10.13
N PRO A 80 -0.33 0.08 10.80
CA PRO A 80 -0.17 0.69 12.10
C PRO A 80 -0.29 2.21 11.90
N ILE A 81 -1.40 2.80 12.35
CA ILE A 81 -1.67 4.24 12.26
C ILE A 81 -0.48 5.05 12.82
N SER A 82 0.26 4.48 13.77
CA SER A 82 1.50 5.02 14.34
C SER A 82 2.66 5.17 13.36
N LEU A 83 2.82 4.26 12.38
CA LEU A 83 3.89 4.31 11.37
C LEU A 83 3.61 5.34 10.26
N ILE A 84 2.33 5.65 10.03
CA ILE A 84 1.85 6.48 8.92
C ILE A 84 1.73 7.95 9.30
N ARG A 85 1.45 8.27 10.58
CA ARG A 85 1.18 9.65 11.04
C ARG A 85 2.25 10.21 11.98
N GLY A 86 3.25 9.40 12.37
CA GLY A 86 4.39 9.84 13.16
C GLY A 86 5.61 10.24 12.31
N PRO A 87 6.67 10.83 12.88
CA PRO A 87 7.92 11.14 12.18
C PRO A 87 8.74 9.90 11.77
N GLY A 88 8.10 8.74 11.59
CA GLY A 88 8.68 7.42 11.48
C GLY A 88 9.34 7.08 10.13
N PRO A 89 9.90 5.86 10.02
CA PRO A 89 10.81 5.42 8.96
C PRO A 89 10.18 5.25 7.56
N GLY A 90 8.93 5.69 7.34
CA GLY A 90 8.29 5.75 6.01
C GLY A 90 8.90 6.77 5.04
N LYS A 91 9.73 7.67 5.56
CA LYS A 91 10.28 8.83 4.83
C LYS A 91 11.25 8.51 3.70
N PRO A 92 12.15 7.49 3.74
CA PRO A 92 13.19 7.34 2.72
C PRO A 92 12.64 7.02 1.31
N ARG A 93 11.65 6.12 1.19
CA ARG A 93 11.09 5.77 -0.13
C ARG A 93 10.31 6.92 -0.76
N ILE A 94 9.51 7.58 0.07
CA ILE A 94 8.68 8.71 -0.33
C ILE A 94 9.59 9.88 -0.69
N ALA A 95 10.67 10.08 0.06
CA ALA A 95 11.70 11.05 -0.26
C ALA A 95 12.40 10.73 -1.59
N LEU A 96 12.70 9.46 -1.89
CA LEU A 96 13.26 9.07 -3.20
C LEU A 96 12.30 9.42 -4.35
N LEU A 97 11.03 9.02 -4.26
CA LEU A 97 10.03 9.33 -5.29
C LEU A 97 9.81 10.84 -5.42
N ALA A 98 9.75 11.56 -4.30
CA ALA A 98 9.59 13.01 -4.29
C ALA A 98 10.83 13.72 -4.86
N MET A 99 12.03 13.21 -4.58
CA MET A 99 13.27 13.72 -5.17
C MET A 99 13.28 13.49 -6.68
N LEU A 100 13.02 12.26 -7.14
CA LEU A 100 12.95 11.95 -8.58
C LEU A 100 11.89 12.81 -9.30
N TRP A 101 10.77 13.08 -8.63
CA TRP A 101 9.76 14.01 -9.11
C TRP A 101 10.29 15.45 -9.18
N ARG A 102 10.86 15.98 -8.09
CA ARG A 102 11.36 17.36 -8.01
C ARG A 102 12.48 17.64 -9.02
N GLU A 103 13.37 16.68 -9.22
CA GLU A 103 14.49 16.79 -10.17
C GLU A 103 14.06 16.53 -11.64
N GLY A 104 12.78 16.22 -11.89
CA GLY A 104 12.25 16.05 -13.24
C GLY A 104 12.55 14.71 -13.92
N PHE A 105 13.03 13.72 -13.17
CA PHE A 105 13.31 12.38 -13.69
C PHE A 105 12.06 11.49 -13.73
N LEU A 106 11.11 11.70 -12.81
CA LEU A 106 9.91 10.88 -12.71
C LEU A 106 8.81 11.38 -13.62
N GLY A 107 8.39 10.52 -14.55
CA GLY A 107 7.32 10.80 -15.50
C GLY A 107 5.96 10.37 -15.01
N ASN A 108 5.80 9.13 -14.55
CA ASN A 108 4.57 8.53 -13.99
C ASN A 108 4.95 7.30 -13.15
N GLY A 109 3.98 6.63 -12.52
CA GLY A 109 4.19 5.30 -11.96
C GLY A 109 2.92 4.49 -11.70
N ALA A 110 3.10 3.21 -11.39
CA ALA A 110 2.05 2.32 -10.91
C ALA A 110 2.49 1.63 -9.61
N LEU A 111 1.62 1.69 -8.60
CA LEU A 111 1.89 1.26 -7.24
C LEU A 111 0.95 0.12 -6.86
N GLN A 112 1.50 -0.96 -6.30
CA GLN A 112 0.71 -2.11 -5.82
C GLN A 112 0.39 -2.04 -4.32
N TYR A 113 1.13 -1.24 -3.56
CA TYR A 113 0.84 -1.03 -2.14
C TYR A 113 -0.26 0.03 -1.98
N VAL A 114 -1.03 -0.07 -0.90
CA VAL A 114 -2.28 0.69 -0.72
C VAL A 114 -2.16 1.80 0.33
N ASP A 115 -0.92 2.18 0.68
CA ASP A 115 -0.59 3.06 1.82
C ASP A 115 -0.80 4.55 1.63
N GLY A 116 -0.88 5.00 0.37
CA GLY A 116 -1.26 6.37 0.03
C GLY A 116 -0.32 7.43 0.60
N LEU A 117 0.92 7.08 0.93
CA LEU A 117 1.84 8.02 1.57
C LEU A 117 2.49 9.01 0.57
N GLU A 118 2.31 8.83 -0.74
CA GLU A 118 2.83 9.71 -1.79
C GLU A 118 2.28 11.14 -1.69
N ALA A 119 1.00 11.28 -1.33
CA ALA A 119 0.37 12.58 -1.17
C ALA A 119 1.04 13.39 -0.04
N GLN A 120 1.47 12.72 1.03
CA GLN A 120 2.20 13.35 2.14
C GLN A 120 3.58 13.88 1.71
N ALA A 121 4.13 13.35 0.61
CA ALA A 121 5.38 13.77 0.00
C ALA A 121 5.27 15.06 -0.83
N GLY A 122 4.05 15.53 -1.09
CA GLY A 122 3.79 16.59 -2.06
C GLY A 122 3.91 16.15 -3.52
N ILE A 123 3.90 14.84 -3.81
CA ILE A 123 3.74 14.34 -5.18
C ILE A 123 2.25 14.42 -5.55
N LEU A 124 1.98 14.85 -6.79
CA LEU A 124 0.61 15.00 -7.27
C LEU A 124 -0.02 13.61 -7.45
N GLU A 125 -1.21 13.39 -6.89
CA GLU A 125 -1.90 12.08 -6.93
C GLU A 125 -2.01 11.52 -8.35
N ARG A 126 -2.30 12.37 -9.33
CA ARG A 126 -2.41 11.99 -10.75
C ARG A 126 -1.13 11.40 -11.38
N MET A 127 0.01 11.48 -10.70
CA MET A 127 1.29 10.95 -11.19
C MET A 127 1.37 9.43 -11.04
N PHE A 128 0.58 8.87 -10.13
CA PHE A 128 0.62 7.45 -9.82
C PHE A 128 -0.76 6.80 -10.02
N VAL A 129 -0.74 5.62 -10.61
CA VAL A 129 -1.87 4.71 -10.60
C VAL A 129 -1.74 3.82 -9.37
N GLN A 130 -2.67 3.95 -8.42
CA GLN A 130 -2.83 2.99 -7.32
C GLN A 130 -3.51 1.74 -7.87
N ALA A 131 -2.74 0.78 -8.38
CA ALA A 131 -3.24 -0.37 -9.12
C ALA A 131 -4.13 -1.30 -8.28
N HIS A 132 -3.97 -1.29 -6.95
CA HIS A 132 -4.79 -2.05 -6.00
C HIS A 132 -5.73 -1.17 -5.16
N GLY A 133 -5.92 0.09 -5.56
CA GLY A 133 -6.66 1.09 -4.80
C GLY A 133 -5.88 1.61 -3.58
N GLY A 134 -6.58 2.27 -2.67
CA GLY A 134 -6.00 2.89 -1.49
C GLY A 134 -7.04 3.13 -0.39
N PHE A 135 -6.58 3.22 0.85
CA PHE A 135 -7.45 3.52 2.01
C PHE A 135 -7.83 5.00 2.14
N ASP A 136 -7.26 5.84 1.29
CA ASP A 136 -7.56 7.26 1.09
C ASP A 136 -8.77 7.48 0.15
N GLN A 137 -9.23 6.43 -0.54
CA GLN A 137 -10.40 6.46 -1.41
C GLN A 137 -11.71 6.15 -0.64
N PRO A 138 -12.87 6.64 -1.11
CA PRO A 138 -14.17 6.24 -0.56
C PRO A 138 -14.38 4.73 -0.64
N ALA A 139 -14.85 4.13 0.45
CA ALA A 139 -15.33 2.76 0.42
C ALA A 139 -16.60 2.68 -0.43
N LEU A 140 -16.70 1.62 -1.24
CA LEU A 140 -17.89 1.33 -2.03
C LEU A 140 -18.73 0.26 -1.34
N CYS A 141 -20.05 0.37 -1.45
CA CYS A 141 -20.97 -0.66 -0.97
C CYS A 141 -21.05 -1.78 -2.02
N GLU A 142 -20.82 -3.02 -1.58
CA GLU A 142 -21.08 -4.19 -2.40
C GLU A 142 -22.59 -4.45 -2.42
N LEU A 143 -23.18 -4.37 -3.62
CA LEU A 143 -24.59 -4.72 -3.82
C LEU A 143 -24.74 -6.24 -3.98
N PRO A 144 -25.82 -6.84 -3.44
CA PRO A 144 -26.12 -8.24 -3.70
C PRO A 144 -26.33 -8.45 -5.20
N VAL A 145 -25.63 -9.45 -5.75
CA VAL A 145 -25.81 -9.97 -7.12
C VAL A 145 -26.97 -10.95 -7.18
#